data_AF-A0A847CH25-F1
#
_entry.id   AF-A0A847CH25-F1
#
_cell.length_a   1.000
_cell.length_b   1.000
_cell.length_c   1.000
_cell.angle_alpha   90.00
_cell.angle_beta   90.00
_cell.angle_gamma   90.00
#
_symmetry.space_group_name_H-M   'P 1'
#
loop_
_entity.id
_entity.type
_entity.pdbx_description
1 polymer ?
#
loop_
_entity_poly.entity_id
_entity_poly.type
_entity_poly.pdbx_seq_one_letter_code
_entity_poly.pdbx_strand_id
1 'polypeptide(L)'
;MKANIQLFVLYAISVLFISCVSKPIPIPGDRQNTINSIYSEYLNIADIYFSLEKYDKAEIYYNYCLENKDLYWNAYYKLARTYAIEKKWSESEKMFNTLLKKDSSNNTFKSSLAYIYAMRNQSTKAIEIYKELIENQKDNPDYLVNLISIYISEKDYTQAELYYNQLLETFPDNKNITSIKNLLEEQK
;
A
#
# COMPACT_ATOMS: atom_id res chain seq x y z
N MET A 1 45.24 -4.28 71.03
CA MET A 1 43.82 -4.17 70.62
C MET A 1 43.66 -2.94 69.72
N LYS A 2 44.15 -3.02 68.47
CA LYS A 2 43.98 -2.00 67.44
C LYS A 2 43.64 -2.75 66.16
N ALA A 3 42.37 -3.02 65.97
CA ALA A 3 41.84 -3.67 64.78
C ALA A 3 40.55 -2.96 64.39
N ASN A 4 40.34 -2.79 63.09
CA ASN A 4 39.05 -2.59 62.44
C ASN A 4 38.31 -1.25 62.62
N ILE A 5 39.00 -0.12 62.38
CA ILE A 5 38.28 1.12 62.02
C ILE A 5 38.64 1.58 60.59
N GLN A 6 39.89 1.40 60.14
CA GLN A 6 40.29 1.83 58.78
C GLN A 6 39.69 0.98 57.65
N LEU A 7 39.38 -0.31 57.88
CA LEU A 7 38.83 -1.17 56.82
C LEU A 7 37.33 -0.92 56.58
N PHE A 8 36.60 -0.40 57.56
CA PHE A 8 35.16 -0.09 57.42
C PHE A 8 34.92 1.21 56.65
N VAL A 9 35.82 2.19 56.79
CA VAL A 9 35.71 3.48 56.10
C VAL A 9 36.00 3.33 54.59
N LEU A 10 36.90 2.42 54.20
CA LEU A 10 37.14 2.13 52.78
C LEU A 10 35.97 1.41 52.11
N TYR A 11 35.25 0.54 52.82
CA TYR A 11 34.07 -0.15 52.28
C TYR A 11 32.83 0.75 52.20
N ALA A 12 32.73 1.77 53.08
CA ALA A 12 31.65 2.74 53.05
C ALA A 12 31.75 3.74 51.87
N ILE A 13 32.96 4.01 51.38
CA ILE A 13 33.18 4.93 50.25
C ILE A 13 32.94 4.23 48.90
N SER A 14 33.14 2.92 48.80
CA SER A 14 32.84 2.16 47.57
C SER A 14 31.34 1.93 47.31
N VAL A 15 30.48 2.11 48.32
CA VAL A 15 29.02 1.94 48.18
C VAL A 15 28.31 3.25 47.78
N LEU A 16 28.97 4.40 47.88
CA LEU A 16 28.40 5.70 47.47
C LEU A 16 28.46 5.98 45.96
N PHE A 17 29.08 5.10 45.17
CA PHE A 17 29.03 5.14 43.69
C PHE A 17 28.02 4.16 43.09
N ILE A 18 27.18 3.52 43.90
CA ILE A 18 26.13 2.62 43.43
C ILE A 18 24.79 3.33 43.68
N SER A 19 24.27 4.01 42.65
CA SER A 19 22.83 4.19 42.36
C SER A 19 22.45 5.53 41.71
N CYS A 20 23.36 6.26 41.08
CA CYS A 20 22.95 7.31 40.14
C CYS A 20 22.88 6.73 38.71
N VAL A 21 22.05 5.70 38.51
CA VAL A 21 21.40 5.54 37.20
C VAL A 21 20.35 6.65 37.14
N SER A 22 20.81 7.90 36.95
CA SER A 22 19.91 8.96 36.55
C SER A 22 19.26 8.47 35.26
N LYS A 23 17.92 8.41 35.25
CA LYS A 23 17.21 8.15 33.99
C LYS A 23 17.81 9.12 32.96
N PRO A 24 18.31 8.63 31.81
CA PRO A 24 18.95 9.49 30.84
C PRO A 24 18.01 10.65 30.56
N ILE A 25 18.53 11.89 30.65
CA ILE A 25 17.74 13.08 30.34
C ILE A 25 17.24 12.88 28.91
N PRO A 26 15.91 12.82 28.67
CA PRO A 26 15.41 12.59 27.34
C PRO A 26 15.90 13.71 26.44
N ILE A 27 16.70 13.35 25.43
CA ILE A 27 17.22 14.32 24.47
C ILE A 27 15.99 14.78 23.65
N PRO A 28 15.70 16.10 23.60
CA PRO A 28 14.61 16.60 22.76
C PRO A 28 14.74 16.08 21.32
N GLY A 29 13.68 15.46 20.80
CA GLY A 29 13.68 14.82 19.48
C GLY A 29 14.04 13.34 19.47
N ASP A 30 14.79 12.81 20.45
CA ASP A 30 15.19 11.40 20.50
C ASP A 30 13.99 10.45 20.66
N ARG A 31 13.04 10.83 21.53
CA ARG A 31 11.77 10.10 21.65
C ARG A 31 10.97 10.13 20.34
N GLN A 32 10.88 11.28 19.67
CA GLN A 32 10.12 11.40 18.43
C GLN A 32 10.77 10.59 17.30
N ASN A 33 12.10 10.63 17.21
CA ASN A 33 12.87 9.84 16.25
C ASN A 33 12.71 8.34 16.51
N THR A 34 12.72 7.93 17.77
CA THR A 34 12.44 6.53 18.17
C THR A 34 11.02 6.13 17.74
N ILE A 35 10.02 6.96 18.04
CA ILE A 35 8.63 6.72 17.65
C ILE A 35 8.49 6.62 16.13
N ASN A 36 9.11 7.54 15.38
CA ASN A 36 9.10 7.52 13.92
C ASN A 36 9.76 6.23 13.39
N SER A 37 10.87 5.79 14.00
CA SER A 37 11.55 4.55 13.64
C SER A 37 10.67 3.32 13.89
N ILE A 38 9.89 3.30 14.97
CA ILE A 38 8.92 2.23 15.27
C ILE A 38 7.84 2.15 14.18
N TYR A 39 7.30 3.28 13.72
CA TYR A 39 6.29 3.26 12.65
C TYR A 39 6.87 2.82 11.30
N SER A 40 8.12 3.20 11.00
CA SER A 40 8.83 2.67 9.83
C SER A 40 8.97 1.14 9.91
N GLU A 41 9.24 0.59 11.10
CA GLU A 41 9.30 -0.85 11.29
C GLU A 41 7.93 -1.52 11.14
N TYR A 42 6.86 -0.91 11.67
CA TYR A 42 5.50 -1.41 11.41
C TYR A 42 5.16 -1.42 9.93
N LEU A 43 5.58 -0.41 9.17
CA LEU A 43 5.38 -0.39 7.72
C LEU A 43 6.09 -1.55 7.02
N ASN A 44 7.33 -1.84 7.41
CA ASN A 44 8.08 -2.99 6.87
C ASN A 44 7.41 -4.32 7.21
N ILE A 45 6.97 -4.50 8.46
CA ILE A 45 6.27 -5.70 8.91
C ILE A 45 4.96 -5.87 8.13
N ALA A 46 4.21 -4.77 7.91
CA ALA A 46 2.98 -4.78 7.13
C ALA A 46 3.23 -5.21 5.67
N ASP A 47 4.28 -4.66 5.04
CA ASP A 47 4.69 -5.02 3.67
C ASP A 47 5.09 -6.50 3.56
N ILE A 48 5.77 -7.04 4.58
CA ILE A 48 6.11 -8.46 4.66
C ILE A 48 4.85 -9.30 4.79
N TYR A 49 3.93 -8.97 5.70
CA TYR A 49 2.67 -9.71 5.83
C TYR A 49 1.84 -9.66 4.55
N PHE A 50 1.79 -8.51 3.88
CA PHE A 50 1.12 -8.33 2.60
C PHE A 50 1.73 -9.24 1.52
N SER A 51 3.06 -9.30 1.41
CA SER A 51 3.73 -10.18 0.43
C SER A 51 3.57 -11.67 0.74
N LEU A 52 3.29 -12.02 1.99
CA LEU A 52 2.92 -13.38 2.43
C LEU A 52 1.40 -13.65 2.31
N GLU A 53 0.64 -12.75 1.68
CA GLU A 53 -0.82 -12.83 1.51
C GLU A 53 -1.61 -12.88 2.84
N LYS A 54 -0.98 -12.50 3.95
CA LYS A 54 -1.61 -12.40 5.28
C LYS A 54 -2.17 -11.00 5.48
N TYR A 55 -3.21 -10.68 4.70
CA TYR A 55 -3.79 -9.34 4.60
C TYR A 55 -4.39 -8.86 5.92
N ASP A 56 -4.99 -9.76 6.70
CA ASP A 56 -5.51 -9.52 8.04
C ASP A 56 -4.43 -8.96 8.98
N LYS A 57 -3.22 -9.52 8.91
CA LYS A 57 -2.08 -9.04 9.70
C LYS A 57 -1.50 -7.76 9.14
N ALA A 58 -1.37 -7.66 7.81
CA ALA A 58 -0.88 -6.45 7.16
C ALA A 58 -1.73 -5.22 7.53
N GLU A 59 -3.06 -5.37 7.53
CA GLU A 59 -4.01 -4.34 7.94
C GLU A 59 -3.70 -3.79 9.35
N ILE A 60 -3.43 -4.65 10.33
CA ILE A 60 -3.14 -4.22 11.71
C ILE A 60 -1.94 -3.28 11.74
N TYR A 61 -0.85 -3.65 11.07
CA TYR A 61 0.38 -2.86 11.10
C TYR A 61 0.30 -1.61 10.23
N TYR A 62 -0.42 -1.62 9.09
CA TYR A 62 -0.71 -0.40 8.35
C TYR A 62 -1.54 0.58 9.16
N ASN A 63 -2.52 0.09 9.94
CA ASN A 63 -3.32 0.94 10.83
C ASN A 63 -2.46 1.63 11.89
N TYR A 64 -1.48 0.95 12.49
CA TYR A 64 -0.53 1.62 13.39
C TYR A 64 0.23 2.76 12.72
N CYS A 65 0.60 2.60 11.44
CA CYS A 65 1.31 3.64 10.70
C CYS A 65 0.48 4.91 10.44
N LEU A 66 -0.86 4.85 10.57
CA LEU A 66 -1.74 6.02 10.43
C LEU A 66 -1.58 7.04 11.57
N GLU A 67 -0.90 6.69 12.65
CA GLU A 67 -0.56 7.63 13.73
C GLU A 67 0.69 8.47 13.40
N ASN A 68 1.43 8.11 12.35
CA ASN A 68 2.62 8.82 11.91
C ASN A 68 2.35 9.73 10.71
N LYS A 69 2.57 11.04 10.86
CA LYS A 69 2.28 12.03 9.81
C LYS A 69 3.11 11.83 8.53
N ASP A 70 4.36 11.40 8.67
CA ASP A 70 5.29 11.26 7.55
C ASP A 70 4.94 10.00 6.72
N LEU A 71 4.44 8.95 7.38
CA LEU A 71 4.04 7.70 6.74
C LEU A 71 2.54 7.64 6.42
N TYR A 72 1.73 8.57 6.93
CA TYR A 72 0.27 8.51 6.88
C TYR A 72 -0.26 8.16 5.50
N TRP A 73 0.11 8.93 4.48
CA TRP A 73 -0.43 8.76 3.12
C TRP A 73 0.07 7.49 2.44
N ASN A 74 1.29 7.06 2.74
CA ASN A 74 1.84 5.80 2.23
C ASN A 74 1.09 4.60 2.85
N ALA A 75 0.95 4.58 4.17
CA ALA A 75 0.19 3.57 4.89
C ALA A 75 -1.29 3.57 4.48
N TYR A 76 -1.90 4.74 4.29
CA TYR A 76 -3.27 4.88 3.84
C TYR A 76 -3.48 4.27 2.45
N TYR A 77 -2.57 4.52 1.51
CA TYR A 77 -2.60 3.89 0.18
C TYR A 77 -2.42 2.37 0.24
N LYS A 78 -1.44 1.88 1.02
CA LYS A 78 -1.20 0.44 1.16
C LYS A 78 -2.38 -0.28 1.84
N LEU A 79 -3.01 0.35 2.84
CA LEU A 79 -4.22 -0.16 3.47
C LEU A 79 -5.41 -0.16 2.50
N ALA A 80 -5.60 0.89 1.69
CA ALA A 80 -6.65 0.92 0.67
C ALA A 80 -6.49 -0.23 -0.35
N ARG A 81 -5.26 -0.53 -0.76
CA ARG A 81 -4.95 -1.70 -1.62
C ARG A 81 -5.22 -3.03 -0.93
N THR A 82 -4.87 -3.13 0.36
CA THR A 82 -5.15 -4.33 1.16
C THR A 82 -6.65 -4.61 1.20
N TYR A 83 -7.47 -3.57 1.44
CA TYR A 83 -8.93 -3.69 1.37
C TYR A 83 -9.45 -4.10 -0.01
N ALA A 84 -8.86 -3.61 -1.10
CA ALA A 84 -9.24 -4.06 -2.44
C ALA A 84 -8.97 -5.56 -2.61
N ILE A 85 -7.80 -6.06 -2.19
CA ILE A 85 -7.45 -7.49 -2.34
C ILE A 85 -8.36 -8.38 -1.47
N GLU A 86 -8.69 -7.92 -0.27
CA GLU A 86 -9.64 -8.59 0.63
C GLU A 86 -11.10 -8.42 0.20
N LYS A 87 -11.37 -7.79 -0.95
CA LYS A 87 -12.70 -7.55 -1.50
C LYS A 87 -13.59 -6.67 -0.60
N LYS A 88 -12.99 -5.91 0.31
CA LYS A 88 -13.61 -4.84 1.11
C LYS A 88 -13.79 -3.60 0.22
N TRP A 89 -14.61 -3.74 -0.83
CA TRP A 89 -14.68 -2.79 -1.94
C TRP A 89 -15.15 -1.40 -1.51
N SER A 90 -16.10 -1.31 -0.59
CA SER A 90 -16.67 -0.04 -0.14
C SER A 90 -15.66 0.78 0.66
N GLU A 91 -14.92 0.11 1.53
CA GLU A 91 -13.85 0.70 2.34
C GLU A 91 -12.71 1.17 1.44
N SER A 92 -12.27 0.31 0.51
CA SER A 92 -11.23 0.63 -0.46
C SER A 92 -11.63 1.83 -1.34
N GLU A 93 -12.85 1.85 -1.88
CA GLU A 93 -13.38 2.96 -2.68
C GLU A 93 -13.36 4.27 -1.90
N LYS A 94 -13.81 4.28 -0.64
CA LYS A 94 -13.80 5.48 0.22
C LYS A 94 -12.37 6.00 0.41
N MET A 95 -11.41 5.09 0.61
CA MET A 95 -10.01 5.46 0.76
C MET A 95 -9.41 5.99 -0.54
N PHE A 96 -9.62 5.34 -1.68
CA PHE A 96 -9.13 5.83 -2.97
C PHE A 96 -9.74 7.19 -3.37
N ASN A 97 -11.02 7.41 -3.08
CA ASN A 97 -11.63 8.74 -3.23
C ASN A 97 -10.96 9.79 -2.34
N THR A 98 -10.53 9.42 -1.13
CA THR A 98 -9.79 10.32 -0.24
C THR A 98 -8.37 10.61 -0.76
N LEU A 99 -7.70 9.60 -1.32
CA LEU A 99 -6.40 9.76 -1.98
C LEU A 99 -6.48 10.67 -3.20
N LEU A 100 -7.53 10.53 -4.03
CA LEU A 100 -7.77 11.39 -5.19
C LEU A 100 -8.15 12.82 -4.83
N LYS A 101 -8.78 13.05 -3.67
CA LYS A 101 -8.96 14.43 -3.15
C LYS A 101 -7.64 15.10 -2.82
N LYS A 102 -6.61 14.32 -2.44
CA LYS A 102 -5.28 14.83 -2.14
C LYS A 102 -4.44 15.04 -3.39
N ASP A 103 -4.50 14.10 -4.32
CA ASP A 103 -3.77 14.12 -5.58
C ASP A 103 -4.67 13.61 -6.71
N SER A 104 -5.39 14.54 -7.34
CA SER A 104 -6.41 14.23 -8.33
C SER A 104 -5.85 13.80 -9.69
N SER A 105 -4.57 14.08 -9.97
CA SER A 105 -3.89 13.65 -11.19
C SER A 105 -3.16 12.32 -11.03
N ASN A 106 -3.25 11.67 -9.86
CA ASN A 106 -2.57 10.41 -9.62
C ASN A 106 -3.21 9.24 -10.37
N ASN A 107 -2.57 8.84 -11.47
CA ASN A 107 -3.07 7.76 -12.32
C ASN A 107 -3.05 6.38 -11.65
N THR A 108 -2.19 6.17 -10.65
CA THR A 108 -2.20 4.94 -9.84
C THR A 108 -3.46 4.86 -8.98
N PHE A 109 -3.91 5.98 -8.41
CA PHE A 109 -5.15 6.03 -7.64
C PHE A 109 -6.39 5.91 -8.52
N LYS A 110 -6.38 6.58 -9.69
CA LYS A 110 -7.45 6.45 -10.69
C LYS A 110 -7.62 5.01 -11.16
N SER A 111 -6.54 4.35 -11.56
CA SER A 111 -6.58 2.96 -12.03
C SER A 111 -7.02 1.97 -10.95
N SER A 112 -6.60 2.18 -9.69
CA SER A 112 -7.08 1.38 -8.56
C SER A 112 -8.58 1.58 -8.31
N LEU A 113 -9.08 2.82 -8.41
CA LEU A 113 -10.51 3.12 -8.28
C LEU A 113 -11.32 2.53 -9.43
N ALA A 114 -10.81 2.58 -10.66
CA ALA A 114 -11.44 1.98 -11.83
C ALA A 114 -11.55 0.45 -11.69
N TYR A 115 -10.50 -0.20 -11.20
CA TYR A 115 -10.53 -1.62 -10.86
C TYR A 115 -11.61 -1.94 -9.82
N ILE A 116 -11.70 -1.14 -8.75
CA ILE A 116 -12.74 -1.33 -7.72
C ILE A 116 -14.14 -1.15 -8.30
N TYR A 117 -14.35 -0.16 -9.18
CA TYR A 117 -15.63 0.00 -9.88
C TYR A 117 -15.97 -1.21 -10.75
N ALA A 118 -15.01 -1.76 -11.48
CA ALA A 118 -15.21 -2.98 -12.28
C ALA A 118 -15.61 -4.16 -11.38
N MET A 119 -14.90 -4.39 -10.27
CA MET A 119 -15.21 -5.47 -9.31
C MET A 119 -16.57 -5.30 -8.61
N ARG A 120 -17.13 -4.09 -8.61
CA ARG A 120 -18.46 -3.77 -8.08
C ARG A 120 -19.56 -3.74 -9.15
N ASN A 121 -19.30 -4.22 -10.37
CA ASN A 121 -20.21 -4.16 -11.52
C ASN A 121 -20.63 -2.72 -11.88
N GLN A 122 -19.78 -1.73 -11.59
CA GLN A 122 -19.94 -0.34 -12.01
C GLN A 122 -19.13 -0.08 -13.28
N SER A 123 -19.31 -0.95 -14.28
CA SER A 123 -18.49 -1.03 -15.49
C SER A 123 -18.43 0.29 -16.26
N THR A 124 -19.53 1.06 -16.33
CA THR A 124 -19.55 2.38 -16.96
C THR A 124 -18.52 3.34 -16.37
N LYS A 125 -18.41 3.42 -15.04
CA LYS A 125 -17.44 4.30 -14.36
C LYS A 125 -16.01 3.81 -14.55
N ALA A 126 -15.80 2.50 -14.50
CA ALA A 126 -14.49 1.91 -14.72
C ALA A 126 -13.99 2.20 -16.15
N ILE A 127 -14.86 2.02 -17.15
CA ILE A 127 -14.57 2.29 -18.57
C ILE A 127 -14.19 3.76 -18.77
N GLU A 128 -14.95 4.70 -18.20
CA GLU A 128 -14.67 6.14 -18.30
C GLU A 128 -13.24 6.46 -17.82
N ILE A 129 -12.88 5.97 -16.63
CA ILE A 129 -11.55 6.21 -16.06
C ILE A 129 -10.46 5.53 -16.89
N TYR A 130 -10.64 4.27 -17.32
CA TYR A 130 -9.62 3.60 -18.12
C TYR A 130 -9.42 4.26 -19.48
N LYS A 131 -10.47 4.77 -20.12
CA LYS A 131 -10.34 5.55 -21.37
C LYS A 131 -9.55 6.84 -21.13
N GLU A 132 -9.86 7.59 -20.07
CA GLU A 132 -9.10 8.78 -19.68
C GLU A 132 -7.61 8.44 -19.43
N LEU A 133 -7.33 7.32 -18.77
CA LEU A 133 -5.96 6.87 -18.50
C LEU A 133 -5.20 6.50 -19.78
N ILE A 134 -5.86 5.84 -20.73
CA ILE A 134 -5.25 5.47 -22.02
C ILE A 134 -4.93 6.72 -22.86
N GLU A 135 -5.79 7.74 -22.82
CA GLU A 135 -5.54 9.00 -23.53
C GLU A 135 -4.34 9.77 -22.97
N ASN A 136 -4.18 9.77 -21.64
CA ASN A 136 -3.15 10.54 -20.94
C ASN A 136 -1.82 9.79 -20.74
N GLN A 137 -1.83 8.46 -20.64
CA GLN A 137 -0.66 7.60 -20.40
C GLN A 137 -0.67 6.41 -21.35
N LYS A 138 -0.08 6.62 -22.52
CA LYS A 138 -0.03 5.63 -23.60
C LYS A 138 0.97 4.50 -23.38
N ASP A 139 1.72 4.51 -22.27
CA ASP A 139 2.85 3.61 -22.00
C ASP A 139 2.53 2.50 -20.98
N ASN A 140 1.32 2.46 -20.43
CA ASN A 140 0.90 1.39 -19.51
C ASN A 140 -0.11 0.44 -20.17
N PRO A 141 0.30 -0.79 -20.56
CA PRO A 141 -0.60 -1.74 -21.20
C PRO A 141 -1.71 -2.27 -20.28
N ASP A 142 -1.54 -2.19 -18.96
CA ASP A 142 -2.54 -2.71 -18.01
C ASP A 142 -3.86 -1.96 -18.11
N TYR A 143 -3.86 -0.69 -18.56
CA TYR A 143 -5.09 0.06 -18.76
C TYR A 143 -5.91 -0.52 -19.92
N LEU A 144 -5.26 -0.87 -21.03
CA LEU A 144 -5.91 -1.55 -22.16
C LEU A 144 -6.39 -2.94 -21.76
N VAL A 145 -5.54 -3.73 -21.08
CA VAL A 145 -5.90 -5.09 -20.62
C VAL A 145 -7.12 -5.06 -19.70
N ASN A 146 -7.17 -4.14 -18.73
CA ASN A 146 -8.32 -4.02 -17.84
C ASN A 146 -9.57 -3.55 -18.58
N LEU A 147 -9.45 -2.58 -19.51
CA LEU A 147 -10.58 -2.11 -20.31
C LEU A 147 -11.15 -3.23 -21.19
N ILE A 148 -10.31 -4.00 -21.87
CA ILE A 148 -10.72 -5.16 -22.68
C ILE A 148 -11.42 -6.18 -21.79
N SER A 149 -10.88 -6.49 -20.61
CA SER A 149 -11.46 -7.45 -19.67
C SER A 149 -12.86 -7.02 -19.22
N ILE A 150 -13.08 -5.72 -19.00
CA ILE A 150 -14.41 -5.18 -18.69
C ILE A 150 -15.36 -5.40 -19.86
N TYR A 151 -14.97 -5.05 -21.10
CA TYR A 151 -15.83 -5.25 -22.27
C TYR A 151 -16.16 -6.72 -22.54
N ILE A 152 -15.20 -7.63 -22.35
CA ILE A 152 -15.44 -9.08 -22.41
C ILE A 152 -16.48 -9.50 -21.35
N SER A 153 -16.36 -9.00 -20.11
CA SER A 153 -17.30 -9.34 -19.04
C SER A 153 -18.72 -8.84 -19.30
N GLU A 154 -18.85 -7.70 -20.00
CA GLU A 154 -20.12 -7.12 -20.46
C GLU A 154 -20.63 -7.75 -21.78
N LYS A 155 -19.87 -8.70 -22.35
CA LYS A 155 -20.13 -9.33 -23.66
C LYS A 155 -20.16 -8.36 -24.84
N ASP A 156 -19.57 -7.17 -24.69
CA ASP A 156 -19.36 -6.22 -25.79
C ASP A 156 -18.06 -6.57 -26.52
N TYR A 157 -18.12 -7.68 -27.27
CA TYR A 157 -16.96 -8.18 -28.01
C TYR A 157 -16.50 -7.23 -29.12
N THR A 158 -17.39 -6.35 -29.60
CA THR A 158 -17.05 -5.34 -30.60
C THR A 158 -16.04 -4.34 -30.03
N GLN A 159 -16.33 -3.79 -28.85
CA GLN A 159 -15.39 -2.87 -28.18
C GLN A 159 -14.15 -3.61 -27.67
N ALA A 160 -14.30 -4.85 -27.18
CA ALA A 160 -13.17 -5.65 -26.75
C ALA A 160 -12.17 -5.91 -27.89
N GLU A 161 -12.64 -6.25 -29.10
CA GLU A 161 -11.79 -6.48 -30.27
C GLU A 161 -11.12 -5.19 -30.76
N LEU A 162 -11.82 -4.04 -30.70
CA LEU A 162 -11.23 -2.73 -30.98
C LEU A 162 -10.01 -2.43 -30.09
N TYR A 163 -10.17 -2.53 -28.77
CA TYR A 163 -9.08 -2.24 -27.83
C TYR A 163 -8.02 -3.33 -27.79
N TYR A 164 -8.38 -4.59 -28.09
CA TYR A 164 -7.41 -5.67 -28.28
C TYR A 164 -6.49 -5.42 -29.48
N ASN A 165 -7.02 -4.93 -30.61
CA ASN A 165 -6.19 -4.54 -31.74
C ASN A 165 -5.26 -3.37 -31.39
N GLN A 166 -5.74 -2.39 -30.63
CA GLN A 166 -4.88 -1.33 -30.11
C GLN A 166 -3.77 -1.89 -29.20
N LEU A 167 -4.06 -2.87 -28.33
CA LEU A 167 -3.06 -3.54 -27.49
C LEU A 167 -1.99 -4.26 -28.34
N LEU A 168 -2.39 -4.95 -29.42
CA LEU A 168 -1.46 -5.59 -30.36
C LEU A 168 -0.54 -4.57 -31.06
N GLU A 169 -1.08 -3.43 -31.46
CA GLU A 169 -0.33 -2.38 -32.15
C GLU A 169 0.65 -1.65 -31.21
N THR A 170 0.21 -1.35 -29.99
CA THR A 170 0.97 -0.52 -29.05
C THR A 170 1.90 -1.33 -28.15
N PHE A 171 1.55 -2.58 -27.84
CA PHE A 171 2.29 -3.45 -26.93
C PHE A 171 2.35 -4.89 -27.45
N PRO A 172 3.02 -5.15 -28.59
CA PRO A 172 3.03 -6.46 -29.25
C PRO A 172 3.60 -7.60 -28.39
N ASP A 173 4.45 -7.29 -27.40
CA ASP A 173 5.05 -8.25 -26.48
C ASP A 173 4.26 -8.43 -25.17
N ASN A 174 3.05 -7.87 -25.06
CA ASN A 174 2.25 -8.00 -23.85
C ASN A 174 1.83 -9.46 -23.61
N LYS A 175 2.19 -9.99 -22.42
CA LYS A 175 1.90 -11.37 -22.01
C LYS A 175 0.41 -11.77 -22.05
N ASN A 176 -0.51 -10.81 -21.99
CA ASN A 176 -1.95 -11.10 -21.97
C ASN A 176 -2.56 -11.26 -23.37
N ILE A 177 -1.82 -10.95 -24.45
CA ILE A 177 -2.33 -11.01 -25.83
C ILE A 177 -2.93 -12.39 -26.15
N THR A 178 -2.19 -13.47 -25.90
CA THR A 178 -2.65 -14.83 -26.22
C THR A 178 -3.91 -15.19 -25.42
N SER A 179 -3.94 -14.86 -24.13
CA SER A 179 -5.09 -15.15 -23.27
C SER A 179 -6.35 -14.39 -23.72
N ILE A 180 -6.21 -13.10 -24.03
CA ILE A 180 -7.31 -12.26 -24.52
C ILE A 180 -7.81 -12.76 -25.87
N LYS A 181 -6.90 -13.15 -26.78
CA LYS A 181 -7.26 -13.71 -28.08
C LYS A 181 -8.17 -14.94 -27.93
N ASN A 182 -7.78 -15.89 -27.09
CA ASN A 182 -8.55 -17.11 -26.87
C ASN A 182 -9.95 -16.78 -26.33
N LEU A 183 -10.05 -15.85 -25.38
CA LEU A 183 -11.35 -15.40 -24.82
C LEU A 183 -12.28 -14.78 -25.88
N LEU A 184 -11.73 -14.07 -26.87
CA LEU A 184 -12.51 -13.46 -27.96
C LEU A 184 -12.92 -14.49 -29.02
N GLU A 185 -12.09 -15.51 -29.28
CA GLU A 185 -12.38 -16.57 -30.26
C GLU A 185 -13.44 -17.57 -29.76
N GLU A 186 -13.49 -17.87 -28.46
CA GLU A 186 -14.51 -18.74 -27.86
C GLU A 186 -15.95 -18.23 -28.00
N GLN A 187 -16.12 -16.97 -28.39
CA GLN A 187 -17.40 -16.28 -28.46
C GLN A 187 -17.90 -16.05 -29.90
N LYS A 188 -17.12 -16.50 -30.90
CA LYS A 188 -17.47 -16.50 -32.33
C LYS A 188 -18.16 -17.81 -32.72
#